data_AF-A0A4V1SYY5-F1
#
_entry.id   AF-A0A4V1SYY5-F1
#
_cell.length_a   1.000
_cell.length_b   1.000
_cell.length_c   1.000
_cell.angle_alpha   90.00
_cell.angle_beta   90.00
_cell.angle_gamma   90.00
#
_symmetry.space_group_name_H-M   'P 1'
#
loop_
_entity.id
_entity.type
_entity.pdbx_description
1 polymer ?
#
loop_
_entity_poly.entity_id
_entity_poly.type
_entity_poly.pdbx_seq_one_letter_code
_entity_poly.pdbx_strand_id
1 'polypeptide(L)'
;KLKETGKTTHLLFTGGNASLTPDGFIEGNWLKQELKPFHFADSTLLFETQSRNTIENIRFSKIIMQAKHLPPPYLLVTSAFHMRRALLICKKEGLQVTPFPCELSAEEHQFSADDIIPSADTLSGWNSYLKEMIGYLVTSFKSNAE
;
A
#
# COMPACT_ATOMS: atom_id res chain seq x y z
N LYS A 1 6.59 -3.38 16.65
CA LYS A 1 6.61 -1.90 16.74
C LYS A 1 5.25 -1.25 17.01
N LEU A 2 4.32 -1.12 16.05
CA LEU A 2 3.06 -0.37 16.30
C LEU A 2 2.23 -0.95 17.46
N LYS A 3 2.13 -2.29 17.54
CA LYS A 3 1.52 -3.02 18.67
C LYS A 3 2.12 -2.63 20.02
N GLU A 4 3.45 -2.62 20.12
CA GLU A 4 4.17 -2.42 21.39
C GLU A 4 4.04 -0.98 21.89
N THR A 5 3.90 -0.02 20.99
CA THR A 5 3.78 1.40 21.39
C THR A 5 2.41 1.75 21.99
N GLY A 6 1.38 0.91 21.79
CA GLY A 6 0.02 1.18 22.27
C GLY A 6 -0.66 2.40 21.64
N LYS A 7 -0.03 3.06 20.65
CA LYS A 7 -0.54 4.29 20.02
C LYS A 7 -1.56 4.06 18.91
N THR A 8 -1.89 2.80 18.63
CA THR A 8 -2.78 2.42 17.53
C THR A 8 -3.86 1.49 18.08
N THR A 9 -5.12 1.87 17.87
CA THR A 9 -6.28 1.09 18.34
C THR A 9 -6.64 -0.07 17.41
N HIS A 10 -6.34 0.07 16.11
CA HIS A 10 -6.75 -0.87 15.06
C HIS A 10 -5.69 -0.93 13.97
N LEU A 11 -5.45 -2.11 13.42
CA LEU A 11 -4.63 -2.33 12.24
C LEU A 11 -5.52 -2.86 11.13
N LEU A 12 -5.67 -2.08 10.05
CA LEU A 12 -6.41 -2.48 8.86
C LEU A 12 -5.42 -2.84 7.76
N PHE A 13 -5.44 -4.10 7.34
CA PHE A 13 -4.65 -4.60 6.21
C PHE A 13 -5.54 -4.70 4.98
N THR A 14 -5.02 -4.28 3.83
CA THR A 14 -5.74 -4.28 2.56
C THR A 14 -4.90 -4.91 1.47
N GLY A 15 -5.49 -5.88 0.77
CA GLY A 15 -4.86 -6.62 -0.31
C GLY A 15 -5.65 -7.88 -0.64
N GLY A 16 -6.28 -7.90 -1.82
CA GLY A 16 -6.93 -9.09 -2.36
C GLY A 16 -6.02 -9.85 -3.34
N ASN A 17 -6.46 -9.98 -4.59
CA ASN A 17 -5.72 -10.68 -5.65
C ASN A 17 -5.56 -9.74 -6.86
N ALA A 18 -4.33 -9.28 -7.09
CA ALA A 18 -3.98 -8.42 -8.22
C ALA A 18 -3.58 -9.22 -9.49
N SER A 19 -3.61 -10.55 -9.45
CA SER A 19 -3.27 -11.40 -10.59
C SER A 19 -4.30 -11.25 -11.71
N LEU A 20 -3.80 -11.22 -12.94
CA LEU A 20 -4.63 -11.26 -14.14
C LEU A 20 -5.26 -12.65 -14.34
N THR A 21 -4.60 -13.69 -13.84
CA THR A 21 -5.09 -15.07 -13.78
C THR A 21 -5.31 -15.45 -12.31
N PRO A 22 -6.55 -15.40 -11.80
CA PRO A 22 -6.81 -15.68 -10.39
C PRO A 22 -6.37 -17.10 -10.02
N ASP A 23 -5.37 -17.19 -9.15
CA ASP A 23 -4.81 -18.42 -8.60
C ASP A 23 -5.43 -18.79 -7.23
N GLY A 24 -6.42 -18.01 -6.78
CA GLY A 24 -7.08 -18.16 -5.49
C GLY A 24 -6.28 -17.61 -4.30
N PHE A 25 -5.08 -17.07 -4.53
CA PHE A 25 -4.30 -16.44 -3.47
C PHE A 25 -4.91 -15.08 -3.10
N ILE A 26 -5.06 -14.80 -1.81
CA ILE A 26 -5.59 -13.54 -1.31
C ILE A 26 -4.64 -13.08 -0.20
N GLU A 27 -3.96 -11.95 -0.43
CA GLU A 27 -2.91 -11.44 0.46
C GLU A 27 -3.42 -11.25 1.89
N GLY A 28 -4.59 -10.63 2.06
CA GLY A 28 -5.16 -10.38 3.38
C GLY A 28 -5.55 -11.67 4.13
N ASN A 29 -5.94 -12.74 3.43
CA ASN A 29 -6.23 -14.02 4.06
C ASN A 29 -4.95 -14.72 4.51
N TRP A 30 -3.90 -14.67 3.69
CA TRP A 30 -2.58 -15.19 4.04
C TRP A 30 -2.03 -14.45 5.27
N LEU A 31 -2.04 -13.11 5.26
CA LEU A 31 -1.54 -12.30 6.37
C LEU A 31 -2.33 -12.55 7.67
N LYS A 32 -3.64 -12.79 7.57
CA LYS A 32 -4.45 -13.17 8.73
C LYS A 32 -3.95 -14.47 9.38
N GLN A 33 -3.45 -15.44 8.62
CA GLN A 33 -2.85 -16.66 9.17
C GLN A 33 -1.50 -16.36 9.84
N GLU A 34 -0.65 -15.57 9.17
CA GLU A 34 0.68 -15.19 9.68
C GLU A 34 0.61 -14.37 10.98
N LEU A 35 -0.47 -13.61 11.19
CA LEU A 35 -0.66 -12.79 12.38
C LEU A 35 -1.24 -13.57 13.59
N LYS A 36 -1.73 -14.80 13.40
CA LYS A 36 -2.28 -15.63 14.50
C LYS A 36 -1.34 -15.80 15.69
N PRO A 37 -0.03 -16.09 15.51
CA PRO A 37 0.90 -16.28 16.63
C PRO A 37 1.14 -15.02 17.47
N PHE A 38 0.82 -13.84 16.94
CA PHE A 38 1.09 -12.57 17.61
C PHE A 38 0.04 -12.17 18.64
N HIS A 39 -0.99 -13.00 18.91
CA HIS A 39 -1.98 -12.80 19.98
C HIS A 39 -2.49 -11.34 20.05
N PHE A 40 -3.04 -10.84 18.94
CA PHE A 40 -3.80 -9.59 18.94
C PHE A 40 -5.22 -9.86 19.45
N ALA A 41 -5.85 -8.88 20.06
CA ALA A 41 -7.30 -8.96 20.29
C ALA A 41 -8.01 -8.98 18.92
N ASP A 42 -8.96 -9.88 18.73
CA ASP A 42 -9.64 -10.08 17.44
C ASP A 42 -10.30 -8.81 16.90
N SER A 43 -10.73 -7.90 17.78
CA SER A 43 -11.31 -6.61 17.41
C SER A 43 -10.30 -5.60 16.86
N THR A 44 -9.00 -5.79 17.13
CA THR A 44 -7.93 -4.86 16.73
C THR A 44 -7.51 -5.05 15.27
N LEU A 45 -7.63 -6.27 14.73
CA LEU A 45 -7.19 -6.58 13.36
C LEU A 45 -8.36 -6.58 12.39
N LEU A 46 -8.26 -5.76 11.35
CA LEU A 46 -9.24 -5.68 10.27
C LEU A 46 -8.55 -6.06 8.96
N PHE A 47 -9.29 -6.73 8.09
CA PHE A 47 -8.76 -7.22 6.82
C PHE A 47 -9.74 -6.89 5.69
N GLU A 48 -9.20 -6.31 4.63
CA GLU A 48 -9.85 -6.05 3.35
C GLU A 48 -9.20 -6.98 2.31
N THR A 49 -10.00 -7.84 1.68
CA THR A 49 -9.53 -8.97 0.87
C THR A 49 -10.10 -9.03 -0.55
N GLN A 50 -10.90 -8.04 -0.93
CA GLN A 50 -11.66 -8.01 -2.19
C GLN A 50 -10.97 -7.17 -3.26
N SER A 51 -10.07 -6.28 -2.86
CA SER A 51 -9.37 -5.37 -3.75
C SER A 51 -8.47 -6.08 -4.76
N ARG A 52 -8.42 -5.54 -5.98
CA ARG A 52 -7.58 -6.02 -7.09
C ARG A 52 -6.51 -5.02 -7.52
N ASN A 53 -6.58 -3.81 -6.98
CA ASN A 53 -5.68 -2.71 -7.28
C ASN A 53 -5.72 -1.69 -6.14
N THR A 54 -4.76 -0.78 -6.11
CA THR A 54 -4.62 0.16 -5.00
C THR A 54 -5.75 1.19 -4.88
N ILE A 55 -6.51 1.46 -5.95
CA ILE A 55 -7.70 2.31 -5.86
C ILE A 55 -8.76 1.60 -5.02
N GLU A 56 -9.01 0.33 -5.32
CA GLU A 56 -9.91 -0.53 -4.55
C GLU A 56 -9.42 -0.73 -3.11
N ASN A 57 -8.12 -0.94 -2.89
CA ASN A 57 -7.55 -1.04 -1.54
C ASN A 57 -8.01 0.14 -0.66
N ILE A 58 -7.84 1.38 -1.16
CA ILE A 58 -8.17 2.60 -0.42
C ILE A 58 -9.68 2.78 -0.28
N ARG A 59 -10.46 2.53 -1.32
CA ARG A 59 -11.93 2.65 -1.29
C ARG A 59 -12.57 1.67 -0.32
N PHE A 60 -12.21 0.40 -0.41
CA PHE A 60 -12.78 -0.64 0.44
C PHE A 60 -12.31 -0.50 1.89
N SER A 61 -11.06 -0.08 2.10
CA SER A 61 -10.57 0.27 3.43
C SER A 61 -11.39 1.40 4.06
N LYS A 62 -11.66 2.47 3.31
CA LYS A 62 -12.50 3.60 3.78
C LYS A 62 -13.89 3.13 4.20
N ILE A 63 -14.53 2.25 3.44
CA ILE A 63 -15.84 1.67 3.77
C ILE A 63 -15.77 0.90 5.09
N ILE A 64 -14.75 0.06 5.28
CA ILE A 64 -14.55 -0.70 6.53
C ILE A 64 -14.34 0.23 7.71
N MET A 65 -13.52 1.27 7.55
CA MET A 65 -13.26 2.26 8.61
C MET A 65 -14.53 3.00 9.02
N GLN A 66 -15.37 3.39 8.05
CA GLN A 66 -16.66 4.03 8.31
C GLN A 66 -17.65 3.10 9.02
N ALA A 67 -17.77 1.85 8.56
CA ALA A 67 -18.65 0.85 9.16
C ALA A 67 -18.24 0.48 10.60
N LYS A 68 -16.95 0.62 10.93
CA LYS A 68 -16.40 0.40 12.27
C LYS A 68 -16.32 1.69 13.10
N HIS A 69 -16.81 2.82 12.58
CA HIS A 69 -16.75 4.13 13.23
C HIS A 69 -15.34 4.50 13.73
N LEU A 70 -14.30 4.16 12.96
CA LEU A 70 -12.92 4.47 13.33
C LEU A 70 -12.62 5.94 13.03
N PRO A 71 -12.31 6.78 14.04
CA PRO A 71 -12.00 8.18 13.80
C PRO A 71 -10.53 8.39 13.38
N PRO A 72 -10.20 9.51 12.71
CA PRO A 72 -8.82 9.93 12.49
C PRO A 72 -8.09 10.23 13.82
N PRO A 73 -6.75 10.28 13.83
CA PRO A 73 -5.84 10.25 12.68
C PRO A 73 -5.59 8.85 12.11
N TYR A 74 -5.37 8.77 10.80
CA TYR A 74 -5.01 7.53 10.10
C TYR A 74 -3.54 7.55 9.68
N LEU A 75 -2.85 6.42 9.84
CA LEU A 75 -1.48 6.22 9.38
C LEU A 75 -1.50 5.32 8.15
N LEU A 76 -0.95 5.80 7.03
CA LEU A 76 -0.81 5.00 5.81
C LEU A 76 0.58 4.37 5.77
N VAL A 77 0.62 3.05 5.87
CA VAL A 77 1.85 2.26 5.84
C VAL A 77 1.95 1.54 4.49
N THR A 78 3.00 1.83 3.73
CA THR A 78 3.36 1.13 2.48
C THR A 78 4.83 1.41 2.17
N SER A 79 5.41 0.76 1.14
CA SER A 79 6.79 1.06 0.75
C SER A 79 6.94 2.51 0.29
N ALA A 80 8.12 3.10 0.49
CA ALA A 80 8.43 4.47 0.07
C ALA A 80 8.16 4.67 -1.43
N PHE A 81 8.42 3.62 -2.23
CA PHE A 81 8.19 3.57 -3.66
C PHE A 81 6.71 3.74 -4.03
N HIS A 82 5.79 3.04 -3.34
CA HIS A 82 4.34 3.11 -3.60
C HIS A 82 3.65 4.32 -2.95
N MET A 83 4.31 4.97 -1.99
CA MET A 83 3.72 6.01 -1.15
C MET A 83 3.12 7.16 -1.96
N ARG A 84 3.83 7.62 -3.01
CA ARG A 84 3.36 8.75 -3.84
C ARG A 84 2.01 8.47 -4.49
N ARG A 85 1.85 7.27 -5.08
CA ARG A 85 0.61 6.85 -5.74
C ARG A 85 -0.51 6.66 -4.72
N ALA A 86 -0.22 6.01 -3.59
CA ALA A 86 -1.20 5.79 -2.54
C ALA A 86 -1.72 7.11 -1.95
N LEU A 87 -0.85 8.09 -1.67
CA LEU A 87 -1.25 9.41 -1.19
C LEU A 87 -2.14 10.17 -2.19
N LEU A 88 -1.83 10.08 -3.49
CA LEU A 88 -2.67 10.70 -4.52
C LEU A 88 -4.09 10.11 -4.53
N ILE A 89 -4.20 8.79 -4.41
CA ILE A 89 -5.50 8.11 -4.34
C ILE A 89 -6.23 8.47 -3.05
N CYS A 90 -5.56 8.45 -1.89
CA CYS A 90 -6.15 8.87 -0.61
C CYS A 90 -6.72 10.30 -0.70
N LYS A 91 -5.96 11.24 -1.30
CA LYS A 91 -6.43 12.62 -1.53
C LYS A 91 -7.70 12.65 -2.38
N LYS A 92 -7.74 11.89 -3.48
CA LYS A 92 -8.91 11.82 -4.38
C LYS A 92 -10.14 11.22 -3.71
N GLU A 93 -9.93 10.21 -2.88
CA GLU A 93 -11.00 9.56 -2.11
C GLU A 93 -11.38 10.35 -0.85
N GLY A 94 -10.81 11.55 -0.64
CA GLY A 94 -11.09 12.39 0.55
C GLY A 94 -10.66 11.75 1.87
N LEU A 95 -9.70 10.82 1.83
CA LEU A 95 -9.17 10.12 3.00
C LEU A 95 -7.89 10.81 3.47
N GLN A 96 -7.98 11.52 4.60
CA GLN A 96 -6.81 12.20 5.20
C GLN A 96 -5.94 11.21 5.97
N VAL A 97 -4.70 11.02 5.53
CA VAL A 97 -3.75 10.07 6.12
C VAL A 97 -2.40 10.73 6.36
N THR A 98 -1.71 10.26 7.40
CA THR A 98 -0.29 10.58 7.64
C THR A 98 0.56 9.48 7.00
N PRO A 99 1.52 9.79 6.10
CA PRO A 99 2.36 8.78 5.48
C PRO A 99 3.36 8.19 6.49
N PHE A 100 3.57 6.89 6.41
CA PHE A 100 4.59 6.16 7.14
C PHE A 100 5.30 5.18 6.18
N PRO A 101 6.26 5.67 5.38
CA PRO A 101 6.93 4.86 4.38
C PRO A 101 7.84 3.81 5.02
N CYS A 102 7.77 2.59 4.50
CA CYS A 102 8.68 1.49 4.82
C CYS A 102 9.67 1.27 3.66
N GLU A 103 10.69 0.44 3.87
CA GLU A 103 11.66 0.07 2.83
C GLU A 103 12.26 1.30 2.13
N LEU A 104 12.79 2.24 2.92
CA LEU A 104 13.50 3.38 2.37
C LEU A 104 14.85 2.90 1.83
N SER A 105 14.90 2.51 0.56
CA SER A 105 16.15 2.26 -0.16
C SER A 105 16.76 3.59 -0.61
N ALA A 106 17.13 4.44 0.36
CA ALA A 106 17.96 5.60 0.09
C ALA A 106 19.42 5.14 0.17
N GLU A 107 19.96 4.62 -0.94
CA GLU A 107 21.40 4.54 -1.09
C GLU A 107 21.92 5.96 -1.30
N GLU A 108 22.86 6.40 -0.46
CA GLU A 108 23.62 7.64 -0.71
C GLU A 108 24.51 7.40 -1.93
N HIS A 109 23.93 7.61 -3.12
CA HIS A 109 24.65 7.37 -4.37
C HIS A 109 25.42 8.62 -4.77
N GLN A 110 26.75 8.57 -4.65
CA GLN A 110 27.61 9.56 -5.26
C GLN A 110 27.69 9.25 -6.75
N PHE A 111 27.15 10.16 -7.57
CA PHE A 111 27.09 10.00 -9.02
C PHE A 111 28.47 9.67 -9.61
N SER A 112 28.59 8.52 -10.25
CA SER A 112 29.79 8.03 -10.93
C SER A 112 29.53 7.85 -12.42
N ALA A 113 30.60 7.82 -13.23
CA ALA A 113 30.51 7.55 -14.66
C ALA A 113 29.90 6.16 -14.97
N ASP A 114 30.04 5.21 -14.04
CA ASP A 114 29.45 3.87 -14.15
C ASP A 114 27.91 3.88 -14.09
N ASP A 115 27.29 4.94 -13.56
CA ASP A 115 25.83 5.09 -13.51
C ASP A 115 25.20 5.40 -14.87
N ILE A 116 26.03 5.81 -15.84
CA ILE A 116 25.64 6.06 -17.23
C ILE A 116 25.69 4.75 -18.03
N ILE A 117 26.37 3.72 -17.52
CA ILE A 117 26.48 2.42 -18.17
C ILE A 117 25.24 1.59 -17.86
N PRO A 118 24.44 1.20 -18.87
CA PRO A 118 23.25 0.39 -18.64
C PRO A 118 23.61 -0.96 -18.04
N SER A 119 23.06 -1.29 -16.87
CA SER A 119 23.25 -2.60 -16.24
C SER A 119 22.02 -3.49 -16.44
N ALA A 120 22.24 -4.77 -16.73
CA ALA A 120 21.15 -5.74 -16.86
C ALA A 120 20.42 -5.99 -15.53
N ASP A 121 21.08 -5.74 -14.40
CA ASP A 121 20.49 -5.87 -13.07
C ASP A 121 19.46 -4.77 -12.78
N THR A 122 19.70 -3.53 -13.24
CA THR A 122 18.71 -2.43 -13.10
C THR A 122 17.48 -2.65 -13.98
N LEU A 123 17.61 -3.32 -15.13
CA LEU A 123 16.50 -3.73 -16.00
C LEU A 123 15.45 -4.59 -15.28
N SER A 124 15.83 -5.36 -14.26
CA SER A 124 14.87 -6.14 -13.46
C SER A 124 13.89 -5.25 -12.66
N GLY A 125 14.31 -4.04 -12.25
CA GLY A 125 13.49 -3.05 -11.56
C GLY A 125 12.53 -2.28 -12.47
N TRP A 126 12.75 -2.30 -13.79
CA TRP A 126 11.91 -1.57 -14.75
C TRP A 126 10.46 -2.04 -14.76
N ASN A 127 10.20 -3.33 -14.49
CA ASN A 127 8.82 -3.84 -14.40
C ASN A 127 8.06 -3.15 -13.25
N SER A 128 8.69 -3.02 -12.08
CA SER A 128 8.11 -2.33 -10.92
C SER A 128 7.94 -0.84 -11.19
N TYR A 129 8.94 -0.21 -11.80
CA TYR A 129 8.90 1.21 -12.20
C TYR A 129 7.79 1.51 -13.22
N LEU A 130 7.66 0.70 -14.28
CA LEU A 130 6.63 0.85 -15.30
C LEU A 130 5.23 0.65 -14.71
N LYS A 131 5.04 -0.37 -13.84
CA LYS A 131 3.77 -0.58 -13.14
C LYS A 131 3.39 0.63 -12.28
N GLU A 132 4.34 1.23 -11.57
CA GLU A 132 4.07 2.43 -10.77
C GLU A 132 3.79 3.66 -11.64
N MET A 133 4.56 3.89 -12.69
CA MET A 133 4.32 5.01 -13.61
C MET A 133 2.93 4.91 -14.24
N ILE A 134 2.58 3.74 -14.77
CA ILE A 134 1.25 3.49 -15.36
C ILE A 134 0.17 3.67 -14.29
N GLY A 135 0.35 3.09 -13.09
CA GLY A 135 -0.59 3.24 -11.98
C GLY A 135 -0.81 4.70 -11.58
N TYR A 136 0.26 5.50 -11.52
CA TYR A 136 0.20 6.94 -11.26
C TYR A 136 -0.52 7.69 -12.39
N LEU A 137 -0.19 7.41 -13.65
CA LEU A 137 -0.79 8.06 -14.82
C LEU A 137 -2.28 7.75 -14.92
N VAL A 138 -2.68 6.49 -14.83
CA VAL A 138 -4.10 6.08 -14.84
C VAL A 138 -4.86 6.77 -13.72
N THR A 139 -4.28 6.81 -12.52
CA THR A 139 -4.86 7.54 -11.38
C THR A 139 -5.00 9.02 -11.73
N SER A 140 -3.97 9.64 -12.32
CA SER A 140 -3.95 11.05 -12.71
C SER A 140 -5.01 11.40 -13.75
N PHE A 141 -5.16 10.63 -14.83
CA PHE A 141 -6.12 10.90 -15.92
C PHE A 141 -7.57 10.65 -15.52
N LYS A 142 -7.84 9.63 -14.71
CA LYS A 142 -9.19 9.33 -14.22
C LYS A 142 -9.77 10.46 -13.33
N SER A 143 -8.96 11.47 -12.98
CA SER A 143 -9.34 12.67 -12.24
C SER A 143 -9.64 13.89 -13.10
N ASN A 144 -9.34 13.87 -14.40
CA ASN A 144 -9.65 14.97 -15.32
C ASN A 144 -10.95 14.72 -16.09
N ALA A 145 -11.71 13.68 -15.75
CA ALA A 145 -12.92 13.26 -16.45
C ALA A 145 -14.21 13.40 -15.60
N GLU A 146 -14.17 14.15 -14.50
CA GLU A 146 -15.33 14.52 -13.69
C GLU A 146 -15.44 16.04 -13.55
#